data_AF-A0A9E3JSW7-F1
#
_entry.id   AF-A0A9E3JSW7-F1
#
_cell.length_a   1.000
_cell.length_b   1.000
_cell.length_c   1.000
_cell.angle_alpha   90.00
_cell.angle_beta   90.00
_cell.angle_gamma   90.00
#
_symmetry.space_group_name_H-M   'P 1'
#
loop_
_entity.id
_entity.type
_entity.pdbx_description
1 polymer ?
#
loop_
_entity_poly.entity_id
_entity_poly.type
_entity_poly.pdbx_seq_one_letter_code
_entity_poly.pdbx_strand_id
1 'polypeptide(L)' 'LRGMLHSWLVQKDEVVAFCVANKADGGHGALIVLLKPALN' A
#
# COMPACT_ATOMS: atom_id res chain seq x y z
N LEU A 1 4.45 9.48 10.36
CA LEU A 1 3.86 8.16 10.01
C LEU A 1 3.76 7.93 8.50
N ARG A 2 3.01 8.76 7.74
CA ARG A 2 2.81 8.59 6.28
C ARG A 2 4.11 8.45 5.48
N GLY A 3 5.12 9.31 5.73
CA GLY A 3 6.41 9.24 5.02
C GLY A 3 7.23 7.97 5.30
N MET A 4 7.16 7.45 6.53
CA MET A 4 7.78 6.18 6.89
C MET A 4 7.11 5.01 6.17
N LEU A 5 5.77 5.02 6.13
CA LEU A 5 4.99 3.97 5.48
C LEU A 5 5.23 3.96 3.96
N HIS A 6 5.30 5.15 3.33
CA HIS A 6 5.66 5.28 1.93
C HIS A 6 7.07 4.73 1.66
N SER A 7 8.05 5.13 2.46
CA SER A 7 9.43 4.64 2.32
C SER A 7 9.52 3.12 2.49
N TRP A 8 8.75 2.56 3.43
CA TRP A 8 8.71 1.12 3.69
C TRP A 8 8.05 0.34 2.55
N LEU A 9 6.91 0.79 2.02
CA LEU A 9 6.20 0.13 0.92
C LEU A 9 7.01 0.12 -0.38
N VAL A 10 7.77 1.18 -0.66
CA VAL A 10 8.65 1.25 -1.84
C VAL A 10 9.81 0.24 -1.76
N GLN A 11 10.20 -0.20 -0.57
CA GLN A 11 11.25 -1.20 -0.36
C GLN A 11 10.74 -2.65 -0.42
N LYS A 12 9.44 -2.87 -0.60
CA LYS A 12 8.84 -4.20 -0.65
C LYS A 12 8.74 -4.69 -2.08
N ASP A 13 9.54 -5.69 -2.43
CA ASP A 13 9.60 -6.25 -3.79
C ASP A 13 8.25 -6.80 -4.26
N GLU A 14 7.40 -7.26 -3.35
CA GLU A 14 6.06 -7.75 -3.63
C GLU A 14 5.05 -6.63 -3.95
N VAL A 15 5.35 -5.37 -3.64
CA VAL A 15 4.43 -4.24 -3.82
C VAL A 15 4.61 -3.62 -5.20
N VAL A 16 3.52 -3.52 -5.96
CA VAL A 16 3.50 -2.91 -7.31
C VAL A 16 3.05 -1.45 -7.26
N ALA A 17 1.99 -1.17 -6.49
CA ALA A 17 1.45 0.17 -6.33
C ALA A 17 0.67 0.29 -5.01
N PHE A 18 0.47 1.52 -4.52
CA PHE A 18 -0.39 1.77 -3.36
C PHE A 18 -1.04 3.14 -3.43
N CYS A 19 -2.21 3.28 -2.82
CA CYS A 19 -2.93 4.55 -2.70
C CYS A 19 -3.75 4.61 -1.40
N VAL A 20 -4.26 5.79 -1.07
CA VAL A 20 -5.16 5.96 0.08
C VAL A 20 -6.48 5.24 -0.19
N ALA A 21 -7.02 4.55 0.81
CA ALA A 21 -8.29 3.86 0.69
C ALA A 21 -9.46 4.85 0.51
N ASN A 22 -10.59 4.38 -0.03
CA ASN A 22 -11.79 5.20 -0.09
C ASN A 22 -12.28 5.54 1.33
N LYS A 23 -13.10 6.59 1.46
CA LYS A 23 -13.61 7.05 2.77
C LYS A 23 -14.36 5.94 3.53
N ALA A 24 -15.11 5.10 2.83
CA ALA A 24 -15.84 3.97 3.43
C ALA A 24 -14.91 2.87 3.97
N ASP A 25 -13.70 2.77 3.42
CA ASP A 25 -12.70 1.74 3.74
C ASP A 25 -11.60 2.26 4.70
N GLY A 26 -11.83 3.42 5.33
CA GLY A 26 -10.91 4.02 6.32
C GLY A 26 -10.17 5.29 5.86
N GLY A 27 -10.34 5.71 4.59
CA GLY A 27 -9.78 6.97 4.08
C GLY A 27 -8.28 7.08 4.34
N HIS A 28 -7.83 8.25 4.79
CA HIS A 28 -6.41 8.52 5.11
C HIS A 28 -5.81 7.65 6.22
N GLY A 29 -6.64 6.90 6.97
CA GLY A 29 -6.19 5.94 7.97
C GLY A 29 -5.82 4.57 7.39
N ALA A 30 -6.14 4.30 6.12
CA ALA A 30 -5.88 3.02 5.46
C ALA A 30 -5.32 3.20 4.04
N LEU A 31 -4.65 2.17 3.53
CA LEU A 31 -4.13 2.13 2.16
C LEU A 31 -4.63 0.89 1.42
N ILE A 32 -4.83 1.03 0.13
CA ILE A 32 -4.99 -0.08 -0.81
C ILE A 32 -3.60 -0.35 -1.42
N VAL A 33 -3.18 -1.61 -1.42
CA VAL A 33 -1.88 -2.05 -1.96
C VAL A 33 -2.11 -3.10 -3.04
N LEU A 34 -1.55 -2.86 -4.23
CA LEU A 34 -1.49 -3.85 -5.30
C LEU A 34 -0.22 -4.68 -5.11
N LEU A 35 -0.39 -5.98 -4.92
CA LEU A 35 0.71 -6.93 -4.78
C LEU A 35 0.99 -7.65 -6.10
N LYS A 36 2.25 -8.08 -6.29
CA LYS A 36 2.60 -9.04 -7.33
C LYS A 36 1.77 -10.31 -7.13
N PRO A 37 1.32 -10.96 -8.21
CA PRO A 37 0.67 -12.26 -8.10
C PRO A 37 1.55 -13.25 -7.34
N ALA A 38 0.95 -14.00 -6.41
CA ALA A 38 1.60 -15.15 -5.79
C ALA A 38 1.54 -16.34 -6.76
N LEU A 39 2.25 -16.22 -7.87
CA LEU A 39 2.47 -17.34 -8.80
C LEU A 39 3.75 -18.04 -8.35
N ASN A 40 3.59 -19.23 -7.78
CA ASN A 40 4.69 -20.18 -7.58
C ASN A 40 5.00 -20.89 -8.90
#